data_AF-G0MFH5-F1
#
_entry.id   AF-G0MFH5-F1
#
_cell.length_a   1.000
_cell.length_b   1.000
_cell.length_c   1.000
_cell.angle_alpha   90.00
_cell.angle_beta   90.00
_cell.angle_gamma   90.00
#
_symmetry.space_group_name_H-M   'P 1'
#
loop_
_entity.id
_entity.type
_entity.pdbx_description
1 polymer ?
#
loop_
_entity_poly.entity_id
_entity_poly.type
_entity_poly.pdbx_seq_one_letter_code
_entity_poly.pdbx_strand_id
1 'polypeptide(L)'
;MENREEIEKKEESSAPDPVVPDPPATEKPTEDGADDTTVTVGEMLEELDHQEKVANMLFANQNASVCTFPEGYKPRQPLFACLTCTPAPTMAGVCYGCSLNCHDGHNIVELYTKRKFKCDCGNSKFGDKKCALYEEKDPVNEYNSYNHNYHGNFCSCDVFYPEDDSGNELLQCEICEDWFHDIHVSPTYVQYETERTENSGVECASMICTSCSKKLPFLSQLKNGKDILCHSKLNKEQIEETAEPKAFVIEHFRKKLCRCADCTRVYDLADCEFLLEEEDDITKFEKDSKDKIAAEPQPTEADEMRELVREVGMDGAQRIYEGVDTFKRKFTEFFGGSSDGGRPVSVEDVKRFTESLKADLDAKRARMQ
;
A
#
# COMPACT_ATOMS: atom_id res chain seq x y z
N MET A 1 4.46 -41.60 -53.63
CA MET A 1 5.56 -41.95 -52.72
C MET A 1 6.74 -41.10 -53.13
N GLU A 2 7.17 -40.25 -52.18
CA GLU A 2 8.46 -39.56 -52.05
C GLU A 2 8.85 -38.58 -53.18
N ASN A 3 8.53 -37.30 -53.02
CA ASN A 3 9.25 -36.21 -52.31
C ASN A 3 10.46 -35.66 -53.07
N ARG A 4 10.33 -34.37 -53.39
CA ARG A 4 11.28 -33.47 -54.04
C ARG A 4 12.41 -33.11 -53.08
N GLU A 5 13.64 -33.29 -53.52
CA GLU A 5 14.80 -32.55 -53.01
C GLU A 5 15.29 -31.65 -54.14
N GLU A 6 14.94 -30.36 -54.07
CA GLU A 6 15.66 -29.32 -54.81
C GLU A 6 16.29 -28.36 -53.81
N ILE A 7 17.59 -28.23 -54.00
CA ILE A 7 18.59 -27.53 -53.20
C ILE A 7 18.48 -26.04 -53.53
N GLU A 8 18.10 -25.22 -52.55
CA GLU A 8 18.32 -23.78 -52.61
C GLU A 8 19.34 -23.36 -51.53
N LYS A 9 20.46 -22.84 -52.05
CA LYS A 9 21.53 -22.17 -51.33
C LYS A 9 20.94 -21.01 -50.52
N LYS A 10 21.20 -20.98 -49.20
CA LYS A 10 21.07 -19.76 -48.40
C LYS A 10 22.44 -19.13 -48.23
N GLU A 11 22.50 -17.89 -48.68
CA GLU A 11 23.62 -16.97 -48.57
C GLU A 11 23.93 -16.65 -47.10
N GLU A 12 25.22 -16.64 -46.81
CA GLU A 12 25.81 -16.22 -45.55
C GLU A 12 25.81 -14.67 -45.54
N SER A 13 24.80 -14.05 -44.91
CA SER A 13 24.81 -12.62 -44.63
C SER A 13 25.15 -12.39 -43.16
N SER A 14 26.35 -11.89 -42.91
CA SER A 14 26.80 -11.40 -41.61
C SER A 14 25.85 -10.32 -41.09
N ALA A 15 25.15 -10.59 -39.99
CA ALA A 15 24.40 -9.59 -39.26
C ALA A 15 25.40 -8.63 -38.56
N PRO A 16 25.18 -7.30 -38.60
CA PRO A 16 26.01 -6.35 -37.88
C PRO A 16 25.75 -6.45 -36.36
N ASP A 17 26.82 -6.30 -35.58
CA ASP A 17 26.77 -6.27 -34.11
C ASP A 17 25.77 -5.21 -33.60
N PRO A 18 25.06 -5.47 -32.48
CA PRO A 18 24.18 -4.49 -31.88
C PRO A 18 25.00 -3.30 -31.37
N VAL A 19 24.75 -2.14 -31.97
CA VAL A 19 25.27 -0.85 -31.51
C VAL A 19 24.66 -0.56 -30.14
N VAL A 20 25.48 -0.69 -29.10
CA VAL A 20 25.15 -0.21 -27.75
C VAL A 20 25.21 1.33 -27.80
N PRO A 21 24.12 2.06 -27.47
CA PRO A 21 24.20 3.51 -27.38
C PRO A 21 25.09 3.90 -26.20
N ASP A 22 26.03 4.82 -26.46
CA ASP A 22 26.88 5.41 -25.42
C ASP A 22 26.03 6.03 -24.29
N PRO A 23 26.48 5.96 -23.03
CA PRO A 23 25.79 6.60 -21.91
C PRO A 23 25.76 8.13 -22.13
N PRO A 24 24.61 8.80 -21.90
CA PRO A 24 24.53 10.24 -22.08
C PRO A 24 25.49 10.95 -21.13
N ALA A 25 26.27 11.86 -21.70
CA ALA A 25 27.23 12.69 -21.01
C ALA A 25 26.53 13.50 -19.90
N THR A 26 27.17 13.54 -18.74
CA THR A 26 26.77 14.32 -17.56
C THR A 26 26.66 15.80 -17.92
N GLU A 27 25.43 16.29 -18.12
CA GLU A 27 25.14 17.72 -18.14
C GLU A 27 25.12 18.26 -16.70
N LYS A 28 25.78 19.41 -16.51
CA LYS A 28 25.84 20.12 -15.24
C LYS A 28 24.44 20.60 -14.85
N PRO A 29 24.09 20.63 -13.55
CA PRO A 29 22.80 21.14 -13.12
C PRO A 29 22.74 22.64 -13.38
N THR A 30 21.81 23.05 -14.23
CA THR A 30 21.34 24.43 -14.35
C THR A 30 20.37 24.70 -13.21
N GLU A 31 20.75 25.64 -12.33
CA GLU A 31 19.83 26.37 -11.47
C GLU A 31 18.81 27.08 -12.36
N ASP A 32 17.53 26.71 -12.27
CA ASP A 32 16.39 27.64 -12.18
C ASP A 32 15.06 26.87 -12.32
N GLY A 33 14.20 27.03 -11.31
CA GLY A 33 12.83 26.50 -11.31
C GLY A 33 12.52 25.44 -10.25
N ALA A 34 13.08 25.56 -9.05
CA ALA A 34 12.48 24.88 -7.91
C ALA A 34 11.13 25.56 -7.65
N ASP A 35 10.04 24.83 -7.84
CA ASP A 35 8.74 25.18 -7.29
C ASP A 35 8.95 25.41 -5.79
N ASP A 36 8.74 26.64 -5.32
CA ASP A 36 8.94 27.03 -3.92
C ASP A 36 7.72 26.52 -3.14
N THR A 37 7.58 25.19 -3.05
CA THR A 37 6.56 24.54 -2.25
C THR A 37 6.89 24.77 -0.79
N THR A 38 6.47 25.91 -0.26
CA THR A 38 6.61 26.21 1.16
C THR A 38 5.55 25.44 1.95
N VAL A 39 5.95 24.77 3.02
CA VAL A 39 5.07 24.08 3.95
C VAL A 39 5.20 24.68 5.34
N THR A 40 4.13 24.64 6.13
CA THR A 40 4.16 25.01 7.54
C THR A 40 4.52 23.81 8.40
N VAL A 41 5.09 24.07 9.59
CA VAL A 41 5.33 23.01 10.58
C VAL A 41 4.01 22.33 11.01
N GLY A 42 2.90 23.08 11.03
CA GLY A 42 1.58 22.54 11.34
C GLY A 42 1.16 21.48 10.33
N GLU A 43 1.19 21.82 9.04
CA GLU A 43 0.86 20.88 7.94
C GLU A 43 1.75 19.63 7.97
N MET A 44 3.05 19.79 8.22
CA MET A 44 3.95 18.64 8.35
C MET A 44 3.59 17.73 9.55
N LEU A 45 3.22 18.30 10.68
CA LEU A 45 2.81 17.53 11.86
C LEU A 45 1.46 16.83 11.63
N GLU A 46 0.52 17.50 10.97
CA GLU A 46 -0.77 16.92 10.59
C GLU A 46 -0.58 15.75 9.61
N GLU A 47 0.29 15.89 8.62
CA GLU A 47 0.63 14.82 7.68
C GLU A 47 1.31 13.63 8.37
N LEU A 48 2.27 13.89 9.28
CA LEU A 48 2.93 12.82 10.05
C LEU A 48 1.93 12.06 10.95
N ASP A 49 1.05 12.78 11.64
CA ASP A 49 -0.03 12.18 12.46
C ASP A 49 -1.01 11.40 11.59
N HIS A 50 -1.32 11.88 10.38
CA HIS A 50 -2.14 11.15 9.42
C HIS A 50 -1.49 9.84 8.97
N GLN A 51 -0.22 9.89 8.55
CA GLN A 51 0.56 8.71 8.14
C GLN A 51 0.69 7.68 9.28
N GLU A 52 0.95 8.13 10.50
CA GLU A 52 1.03 7.27 11.67
C GLU A 52 -0.31 6.57 11.94
N LYS A 53 -1.43 7.31 11.86
CA LYS A 53 -2.78 6.72 12.01
C LYS A 53 -3.08 5.68 10.94
N VAL A 54 -2.73 5.94 9.68
CA VAL A 54 -2.91 4.99 8.57
C VAL A 54 -2.07 3.74 8.78
N ALA A 55 -0.79 3.90 9.15
CA ALA A 55 0.10 2.78 9.44
C ALA A 55 -0.41 1.95 10.63
N ASN A 56 -0.82 2.59 11.72
CA ASN A 56 -1.41 1.92 12.87
C ASN A 56 -2.66 1.12 12.48
N MET A 57 -3.55 1.70 11.68
CA MET A 57 -4.75 1.01 11.19
C MET A 57 -4.41 -0.22 10.34
N LEU A 58 -3.38 -0.15 9.50
CA LEU A 58 -2.98 -1.25 8.64
C LEU A 58 -2.25 -2.37 9.40
N PHE A 59 -1.44 -2.02 10.40
CA PHE A 59 -0.57 -2.97 11.08
C PHE A 59 -1.03 -3.39 12.49
N ALA A 60 -2.10 -2.81 13.04
CA ALA A 60 -2.59 -3.10 14.40
C ALA A 60 -2.79 -4.60 14.70
N ASN A 61 -3.31 -5.35 13.72
CA ASN A 61 -3.57 -6.78 13.86
C ASN A 61 -2.41 -7.67 13.41
N GLN A 62 -1.23 -7.09 13.13
CA GLN A 62 -0.07 -7.82 12.68
C GLN A 62 0.93 -8.03 13.81
N ASN A 63 1.72 -9.11 13.68
CA ASN A 63 2.81 -9.37 14.60
C ASN A 63 4.14 -9.22 13.85
N ALA A 64 4.93 -8.22 14.25
CA ALA A 64 6.22 -7.91 13.67
C ALA A 64 7.24 -9.06 13.80
N SER A 65 7.06 -10.00 14.72
CA SER A 65 8.02 -11.09 15.00
C SER A 65 7.55 -12.47 14.51
N VAL A 66 6.44 -12.55 13.76
CA VAL A 66 5.86 -13.84 13.32
C VAL A 66 5.64 -13.86 11.82
N CYS A 67 6.02 -14.97 11.18
CA CYS A 67 5.60 -15.25 9.81
C CYS A 67 4.15 -15.77 9.80
N THR A 68 3.30 -15.24 8.93
CA THR A 68 1.89 -15.65 8.84
C THR A 68 1.67 -16.94 8.04
N PHE A 69 2.72 -17.51 7.41
CA PHE A 69 2.59 -18.76 6.65
C PHE A 69 1.93 -19.94 7.42
N PRO A 70 2.36 -20.29 8.66
CA PRO A 70 1.73 -21.37 9.43
C PRO A 70 0.26 -21.10 9.81
N GLU A 71 -0.19 -19.84 9.75
CA GLU A 71 -1.59 -19.48 9.99
C GLU A 71 -2.50 -19.80 8.79
N GLY A 72 -1.92 -20.23 7.67
CA GLY A 72 -2.66 -20.56 6.46
C GLY A 72 -3.08 -19.33 5.66
N TYR A 73 -4.09 -19.51 4.81
CA TYR A 73 -4.63 -18.43 3.98
C TYR A 73 -5.45 -17.48 4.84
N LYS A 74 -4.85 -16.32 5.18
CA LYS A 74 -5.53 -15.28 5.94
C LYS A 74 -6.66 -14.67 5.09
N PRO A 75 -7.86 -14.41 5.65
CA PRO A 75 -8.94 -13.74 4.92
C PRO A 75 -8.46 -12.46 4.25
N ARG A 76 -7.75 -11.62 5.02
CA ARG A 76 -7.07 -10.41 4.56
C ARG A 76 -5.82 -10.15 5.41
N GLN A 77 -4.70 -9.78 4.79
CA GLN A 77 -3.48 -9.38 5.50
C GLN A 77 -2.66 -8.38 4.67
N PRO A 78 -1.92 -7.44 5.30
CA PRO A 78 -0.97 -6.58 4.62
C PRO A 78 0.22 -7.38 4.09
N LEU A 79 0.59 -7.10 2.84
CA LEU A 79 1.66 -7.78 2.13
C LEU A 79 2.65 -6.79 1.51
N PHE A 80 3.84 -7.30 1.24
CA PHE A 80 4.93 -6.59 0.59
C PHE A 80 5.50 -7.43 -0.54
N ALA A 81 5.89 -6.81 -1.65
CA ALA A 81 6.73 -7.43 -2.67
C ALA A 81 8.18 -7.05 -2.43
N CYS A 82 9.11 -8.02 -2.45
CA CYS A 82 10.53 -7.72 -2.32
C CYS A 82 11.21 -7.79 -3.69
N LEU A 83 11.43 -6.64 -4.32
CA LEU A 83 12.00 -6.53 -5.66
C LEU A 83 13.48 -6.95 -5.71
N THR A 84 14.19 -6.87 -4.58
CA THR A 84 15.56 -7.40 -4.45
C THR A 84 15.60 -8.93 -4.47
N CYS A 85 14.63 -9.59 -3.82
CA CYS A 85 14.65 -11.05 -3.67
C CYS A 85 13.91 -11.77 -4.78
N THR A 86 12.86 -11.18 -5.32
CA THR A 86 12.05 -11.72 -6.41
C THR A 86 11.92 -10.67 -7.51
N PRO A 87 13.00 -10.35 -8.23
CA PRO A 87 12.91 -9.48 -9.39
C PRO A 87 12.01 -10.12 -10.46
N ALA A 88 11.46 -9.27 -11.34
CA ALA A 88 10.65 -9.72 -12.47
C ALA A 88 11.40 -10.79 -13.29
N PRO A 89 10.72 -11.85 -13.76
CA PRO A 89 9.26 -12.01 -13.80
C PRO A 89 8.66 -12.68 -12.55
N THR A 90 9.46 -12.98 -11.53
CA THR A 90 8.98 -13.70 -10.33
C THR A 90 8.06 -12.79 -9.52
N MET A 91 6.87 -13.28 -9.16
CA MET A 91 5.93 -12.57 -8.27
C MET A 91 5.83 -13.32 -6.95
N ALA A 92 6.08 -12.62 -5.83
CA ALA A 92 5.98 -13.18 -4.49
C ALA A 92 5.54 -12.12 -3.49
N GLY A 93 4.69 -12.50 -2.54
CA GLY A 93 4.25 -11.64 -1.44
C GLY A 93 4.81 -12.11 -0.12
N VAL A 94 5.33 -11.20 0.70
CA VAL A 94 5.81 -11.48 2.05
C VAL A 94 4.95 -10.74 3.08
N CYS A 95 4.71 -11.38 4.23
CA CYS A 95 3.91 -10.77 5.31
C CYS A 95 4.71 -9.73 6.09
N TYR A 96 4.00 -8.92 6.89
CA TYR A 96 4.57 -7.88 7.75
C TYR A 96 5.76 -8.35 8.61
N GLY A 97 5.65 -9.47 9.33
CA GLY A 97 6.79 -9.97 10.10
C GLY A 97 8.02 -10.29 9.23
N CYS A 98 7.83 -10.82 8.01
CA CYS A 98 8.95 -11.12 7.13
C CYS A 98 9.55 -9.86 6.50
N SER A 99 8.76 -8.82 6.21
CA SER A 99 9.29 -7.56 5.69
C SER A 99 10.32 -6.94 6.65
N LEU A 100 10.06 -7.03 7.95
CA LEU A 100 10.93 -6.48 9.00
C LEU A 100 12.12 -7.37 9.38
N ASN A 101 12.00 -8.70 9.30
CA ASN A 101 13.04 -9.61 9.82
C ASN A 101 13.86 -10.32 8.75
N CYS A 102 13.31 -10.48 7.54
CA CYS A 102 13.96 -11.20 6.44
C CYS A 102 14.30 -10.27 5.26
N HIS A 103 13.60 -9.13 5.17
CA HIS A 103 13.73 -8.19 4.06
C HIS A 103 14.07 -6.77 4.52
N ASP A 104 14.57 -6.62 5.74
CA ASP A 104 15.14 -5.36 6.21
C ASP A 104 16.30 -4.92 5.31
N GLY A 105 16.31 -3.64 4.94
CA GLY A 105 17.29 -3.07 4.02
C GLY A 105 17.18 -3.51 2.55
N HIS A 106 16.16 -4.28 2.16
CA HIS A 106 15.88 -4.58 0.74
C HIS A 106 14.96 -3.54 0.11
N ASN A 107 14.92 -3.51 -1.23
CA ASN A 107 13.90 -2.77 -1.95
C ASN A 107 12.57 -3.54 -1.88
N ILE A 108 11.63 -3.04 -1.09
CA ILE A 108 10.30 -3.61 -0.90
C ILE A 108 9.22 -2.59 -1.30
N VAL A 109 8.14 -3.10 -1.88
CA VAL A 109 6.95 -2.34 -2.23
C VAL A 109 5.79 -2.82 -1.38
N GLU A 110 5.12 -1.89 -0.71
CA GLU A 110 3.92 -2.17 0.05
C GLU A 110 2.73 -2.41 -0.88
N LEU A 111 2.02 -3.52 -0.67
CA LEU A 111 0.87 -3.91 -1.49
C LEU A 111 -0.46 -3.73 -0.75
N TYR A 112 -0.41 -3.13 0.44
CA TYR A 112 -1.53 -3.05 1.38
C TYR A 112 -2.12 -4.43 1.63
N THR A 113 -3.40 -4.50 1.99
CA THR A 113 -4.07 -5.76 2.26
C THR A 113 -4.40 -6.54 0.98
N LYS A 114 -4.18 -7.86 1.03
CA LYS A 114 -4.61 -8.81 0.00
C LYS A 114 -5.39 -9.94 0.62
N ARG A 115 -6.32 -10.48 -0.15
CA ARG A 115 -7.22 -11.54 0.28
C ARG A 115 -6.65 -12.92 0.09
N LYS A 116 -7.01 -13.84 1.00
CA LYS A 116 -6.72 -15.28 0.91
C LYS A 116 -5.29 -15.55 0.43
N PHE A 117 -4.32 -14.98 1.13
CA PHE A 117 -2.90 -15.06 0.74
C PHE A 117 -2.08 -15.75 1.83
N LYS A 118 -1.04 -16.49 1.45
CA LYS A 118 -0.01 -17.08 2.32
C LYS A 118 1.36 -16.50 2.01
N CYS A 119 2.11 -16.14 3.03
CA CYS A 119 3.45 -15.56 2.88
C CYS A 119 4.42 -16.47 2.11
N ASP A 120 4.95 -15.99 0.98
CA ASP A 120 5.88 -16.73 0.12
C ASP A 120 7.32 -16.72 0.64
N CYS A 121 7.68 -15.87 1.61
CA CYS A 121 9.06 -15.69 2.07
C CYS A 121 9.75 -17.04 2.33
N GLY A 122 10.87 -17.31 1.64
CA GLY A 122 11.67 -18.52 1.83
C GLY A 122 11.16 -19.80 1.16
N ASN A 123 10.05 -19.74 0.42
CA ASN A 123 9.62 -20.85 -0.43
C ASN A 123 10.44 -20.93 -1.73
N SER A 124 10.07 -21.80 -2.68
CA SER A 124 10.88 -22.02 -3.89
C SER A 124 11.06 -20.78 -4.77
N LYS A 125 10.23 -19.73 -4.59
CA LYS A 125 10.37 -18.44 -5.30
C LYS A 125 11.59 -17.64 -4.87
N PHE A 126 12.19 -17.97 -3.72
CA PHE A 126 13.34 -17.25 -3.13
C PHE A 126 14.68 -17.99 -3.32
N GLY A 127 14.72 -19.00 -4.19
CA GLY A 127 15.91 -19.84 -4.40
C GLY A 127 16.31 -20.55 -3.12
N ASP A 128 17.58 -20.44 -2.73
CA ASP A 128 18.12 -21.09 -1.52
C ASP A 128 17.86 -20.29 -0.23
N LYS A 129 17.36 -19.05 -0.33
CA LYS A 129 17.11 -18.19 0.83
C LYS A 129 15.96 -18.76 1.66
N LYS A 130 16.14 -18.83 2.98
CA LYS A 130 15.13 -19.32 3.93
C LYS A 130 14.53 -18.18 4.74
N CYS A 131 13.29 -18.37 5.19
CA CYS A 131 12.64 -17.43 6.10
C CYS A 131 13.21 -17.61 7.51
N ALA A 132 13.66 -16.52 8.13
CA ALA A 132 14.22 -16.54 9.48
C ALA A 132 13.16 -16.80 10.57
N LEU A 133 11.88 -16.53 10.27
CA LEU A 133 10.77 -16.67 11.21
C LEU A 133 10.04 -18.01 11.11
N TYR A 134 10.06 -18.66 9.94
CA TYR A 134 9.43 -19.97 9.74
C TYR A 134 9.96 -20.69 8.49
N GLU A 135 10.77 -21.73 8.68
CA GLU A 135 11.52 -22.40 7.60
C GLU A 135 10.70 -23.46 6.84
N GLU A 136 9.80 -24.18 7.52
CA GLU A 136 9.10 -25.36 6.99
C GLU A 136 7.91 -24.99 6.09
N LYS A 137 8.19 -24.63 4.83
CA LYS A 137 7.16 -24.19 3.88
C LYS A 137 6.92 -25.15 2.72
N ASP A 138 5.68 -25.15 2.24
CA ASP A 138 5.32 -25.68 0.93
C ASP A 138 6.15 -24.95 -0.16
N PRO A 139 6.60 -25.64 -1.22
CA PRO A 139 7.39 -25.00 -2.28
C PRO A 139 6.66 -23.83 -2.93
N VAL A 140 5.35 -23.99 -3.15
CA VAL A 140 4.47 -23.00 -3.79
C VAL A 140 3.14 -22.91 -3.05
N ASN A 141 2.56 -21.71 -3.03
CA ASN A 141 1.22 -21.45 -2.48
C ASN A 141 0.21 -21.39 -3.65
N GLU A 142 -0.48 -22.51 -3.90
CA GLU A 142 -1.33 -22.69 -5.10
C GLU A 142 -2.52 -21.72 -5.22
N TYR A 143 -3.00 -21.16 -4.10
CA TYR A 143 -4.17 -20.27 -4.08
C TYR A 143 -3.79 -18.78 -3.95
N ASN A 144 -2.50 -18.45 -3.94
CA ASN A 144 -2.08 -17.06 -3.98
C ASN A 144 -2.39 -16.45 -5.35
N SER A 145 -2.99 -15.26 -5.35
CA SER A 145 -3.24 -14.47 -6.56
C SER A 145 -2.22 -13.35 -6.69
N TYR A 146 -1.73 -13.15 -7.91
CA TYR A 146 -0.71 -12.16 -8.23
C TYR A 146 -1.15 -11.30 -9.41
N ASN A 147 -0.73 -10.04 -9.40
CA ASN A 147 -0.87 -9.09 -10.48
C ASN A 147 0.45 -8.30 -10.62
N HIS A 148 0.50 -7.31 -11.51
CA HIS A 148 1.70 -6.50 -11.74
C HIS A 148 2.16 -5.64 -10.54
N ASN A 149 1.33 -5.44 -9.50
CA ASN A 149 1.76 -4.75 -8.28
C ASN A 149 2.94 -5.45 -7.61
N TYR A 150 3.06 -6.77 -7.78
CA TYR A 150 4.18 -7.55 -7.24
C TYR A 150 5.52 -7.27 -7.96
N HIS A 151 5.50 -6.47 -9.03
CA HIS A 151 6.69 -5.90 -9.68
C HIS A 151 6.87 -4.41 -9.40
N GLY A 152 6.04 -3.83 -8.53
CA GLY A 152 6.04 -2.40 -8.23
C GLY A 152 5.21 -1.55 -9.18
N ASN A 153 4.48 -2.14 -10.13
CA ASN A 153 3.68 -1.39 -11.11
C ASN A 153 2.22 -1.30 -10.66
N PHE A 154 1.66 -0.09 -10.73
CA PHE A 154 0.31 0.22 -10.27
C PHE A 154 -0.47 0.89 -11.40
N CYS A 155 -1.80 0.72 -11.37
CA CYS A 155 -2.75 1.26 -12.34
C CYS A 155 -2.56 0.70 -13.77
N SER A 156 -3.55 0.92 -14.65
CA SER A 156 -3.43 0.55 -16.07
C SER A 156 -2.35 1.32 -16.83
N CYS A 157 -1.69 2.30 -16.20
CA CYS A 157 -0.55 3.03 -16.77
C CYS A 157 0.81 2.37 -16.45
N ASP A 158 0.84 1.32 -15.62
CA ASP A 158 2.04 0.58 -15.23
C ASP A 158 3.17 1.48 -14.69
N VAL A 159 2.80 2.57 -13.99
CA VAL A 159 3.79 3.47 -13.36
C VAL A 159 4.34 2.77 -12.12
N PHE A 160 5.66 2.87 -11.93
CA PHE A 160 6.34 2.26 -10.81
C PHE A 160 6.05 3.05 -9.53
N TYR A 161 5.54 2.38 -8.51
CA TYR A 161 5.36 2.94 -7.18
C TYR A 161 6.63 2.70 -6.34
N PRO A 162 7.19 3.72 -5.65
CA PRO A 162 6.61 5.03 -5.32
C PRO A 162 7.09 6.20 -6.23
N GLU A 163 7.62 5.93 -7.43
CA GLU A 163 8.07 6.98 -8.36
C GLU A 163 6.92 7.78 -9.01
N ASP A 164 5.68 7.44 -8.70
CA ASP A 164 4.51 8.23 -9.07
C ASP A 164 4.45 9.54 -8.27
N ASP A 165 4.97 10.61 -8.84
CA ASP A 165 4.94 11.98 -8.30
C ASP A 165 3.67 12.74 -8.66
N SER A 166 2.70 12.07 -9.30
CA SER A 166 1.51 12.71 -9.85
C SER A 166 0.55 13.26 -8.79
N GLY A 167 0.73 12.88 -7.53
CA GLY A 167 -0.13 13.28 -6.41
C GLY A 167 -1.55 12.73 -6.50
N ASN A 168 -1.80 11.78 -7.40
CA ASN A 168 -3.12 11.19 -7.60
C ASN A 168 -3.41 10.15 -6.52
N GLU A 169 -4.66 10.11 -6.08
CA GLU A 169 -5.11 9.11 -5.12
C GLU A 169 -5.22 7.73 -5.81
N LEU A 170 -4.68 6.72 -5.14
CA LEU A 170 -4.77 5.32 -5.58
C LEU A 170 -5.99 4.66 -4.93
N LEU A 171 -6.85 4.07 -5.75
CA LEU A 171 -8.01 3.29 -5.32
C LEU A 171 -7.76 1.80 -5.59
N GLN A 172 -7.94 0.95 -4.58
CA GLN A 172 -7.87 -0.49 -4.74
C GLN A 172 -9.19 -1.04 -5.27
N CYS A 173 -9.14 -1.86 -6.32
CA CYS A 173 -10.32 -2.59 -6.78
C CYS A 173 -10.63 -3.77 -5.85
N GLU A 174 -11.85 -3.84 -5.33
CA GLU A 174 -12.29 -4.92 -4.43
C GLU A 174 -12.20 -6.33 -5.05
N ILE A 175 -12.32 -6.43 -6.38
CA ILE A 175 -12.42 -7.72 -7.07
C ILE A 175 -11.05 -8.29 -7.45
N CYS A 176 -10.19 -7.46 -8.05
CA CYS A 176 -8.87 -7.91 -8.53
C CYS A 176 -7.71 -7.49 -7.62
N GLU A 177 -8.00 -6.67 -6.61
CA GLU A 177 -7.04 -6.10 -5.66
C GLU A 177 -5.89 -5.31 -6.30
N ASP A 178 -6.04 -4.95 -7.58
CA ASP A 178 -5.15 -4.01 -8.28
C ASP A 178 -5.51 -2.57 -7.90
N TRP A 179 -4.51 -1.69 -7.98
CA TRP A 179 -4.60 -0.30 -7.58
C TRP A 179 -4.68 0.59 -8.81
N PHE A 180 -5.45 1.67 -8.76
CA PHE A 180 -5.66 2.54 -9.90
C PHE A 180 -5.68 4.01 -9.48
N HIS A 181 -5.02 4.88 -10.24
CA HIS A 181 -5.22 6.32 -10.10
C HIS A 181 -6.68 6.65 -10.40
N ASP A 182 -7.29 7.44 -9.52
CA ASP A 182 -8.66 7.94 -9.65
C ASP A 182 -8.95 8.51 -11.04
N ILE A 183 -8.02 9.28 -11.62
CA ILE A 183 -8.13 9.88 -12.95
C ILE A 183 -8.20 8.85 -14.08
N HIS A 184 -7.48 7.72 -13.96
CA HIS A 184 -7.41 6.69 -14.99
C HIS A 184 -8.61 5.75 -14.99
N VAL A 185 -9.33 5.65 -13.85
CA VAL A 185 -10.57 4.88 -13.76
C VAL A 185 -11.83 5.74 -13.81
N SER A 186 -11.74 7.01 -13.40
CA SER A 186 -12.83 8.00 -13.38
C SER A 186 -14.16 7.42 -12.89
N PRO A 187 -14.21 6.92 -11.64
CA PRO A 187 -15.30 6.07 -11.20
C PRO A 187 -16.59 6.87 -10.97
N THR A 188 -17.74 6.29 -11.31
CA THR A 188 -19.03 6.85 -10.93
C THR A 188 -19.39 6.47 -9.49
N TYR A 189 -20.10 7.33 -8.76
CA TYR A 189 -20.45 7.06 -7.35
C TYR A 189 -21.88 6.53 -7.23
N VAL A 190 -22.03 5.39 -6.55
CA VAL A 190 -23.32 4.79 -6.18
C VAL A 190 -23.52 4.93 -4.68
N GLN A 191 -24.51 5.73 -4.29
CA GLN A 191 -24.76 6.08 -2.88
C GLN A 191 -25.61 5.02 -2.18
N TYR A 192 -25.17 4.62 -0.99
CA TYR A 192 -26.03 3.90 -0.05
C TYR A 192 -26.79 4.94 0.78
N GLU A 193 -28.12 4.81 0.90
CA GLU A 193 -28.89 5.70 1.77
C GLU A 193 -28.55 5.42 3.24
N THR A 194 -27.51 6.05 3.75
CA THR A 194 -27.26 6.23 5.18
C THR A 194 -27.99 7.49 5.64
N GLU A 195 -28.51 7.49 6.86
CA GLU A 195 -28.94 8.73 7.50
C GLU A 195 -27.68 9.58 7.70
N ARG A 196 -27.45 10.56 6.82
CA ARG A 196 -26.35 11.52 6.94
C ARG A 196 -26.43 12.17 8.31
N THR A 197 -25.61 11.72 9.25
CA THR A 197 -25.18 12.58 10.34
C THR A 197 -24.03 13.41 9.78
N GLU A 198 -24.01 14.71 10.05
CA GLU A 198 -23.08 15.68 9.47
C GLU A 198 -21.59 15.40 9.81
N ASN A 199 -21.29 14.29 10.50
CA ASN A 199 -19.98 13.85 10.99
C ASN A 199 -19.56 12.43 10.59
N SER A 200 -20.35 11.68 9.80
CA SER A 200 -19.85 10.41 9.24
C SER A 200 -19.11 10.72 7.94
N GLY A 201 -17.77 10.76 7.98
CA GLY A 201 -16.97 10.67 6.76
C GLY A 201 -17.40 9.46 5.92
N VAL A 202 -17.07 9.48 4.62
CA VAL A 202 -17.29 8.35 3.70
C VAL A 202 -16.35 7.21 4.10
N GLU A 203 -16.58 6.62 5.27
CA GLU A 203 -15.83 5.48 5.76
C GLU A 203 -16.48 4.24 5.14
N CYS A 204 -15.74 3.53 4.29
CA CYS A 204 -16.08 2.24 3.66
C CYS A 204 -16.82 2.27 2.31
N ALA A 205 -16.27 2.97 1.32
CA ALA A 205 -16.68 2.81 -0.08
C ALA A 205 -15.70 1.88 -0.83
N SER A 206 -16.21 0.87 -1.54
CA SER A 206 -15.40 -0.04 -2.34
C SER A 206 -15.37 0.40 -3.79
N MET A 207 -14.19 0.40 -4.42
CA MET A 207 -14.03 0.67 -5.85
C MET A 207 -14.07 -0.64 -6.65
N ILE A 208 -14.83 -0.66 -7.75
CA ILE A 208 -14.85 -1.73 -8.75
C ILE A 208 -14.32 -1.17 -10.05
N CYS A 209 -13.20 -1.70 -10.58
CA CYS A 209 -12.60 -1.21 -11.80
C CYS A 209 -13.40 -1.61 -13.05
N THR A 210 -13.16 -0.93 -14.18
CA THR A 210 -13.85 -1.20 -15.45
C THR A 210 -13.75 -2.66 -15.90
N SER A 211 -12.57 -3.28 -15.76
CA SER A 211 -12.36 -4.68 -16.14
C SER A 211 -13.19 -5.65 -15.30
N CYS A 212 -13.27 -5.41 -13.98
CA CYS A 212 -14.05 -6.23 -13.06
C CYS A 212 -15.56 -5.98 -13.20
N SER A 213 -15.97 -4.74 -13.47
CA SER A 213 -17.34 -4.36 -13.85
C SER A 213 -17.80 -5.12 -15.10
N LYS A 214 -16.90 -5.26 -16.10
CA LYS A 214 -17.16 -6.07 -17.31
C LYS A 214 -17.22 -7.58 -17.01
N LYS A 215 -16.34 -8.10 -16.13
CA LYS A 215 -16.33 -9.52 -15.73
C LYS A 215 -17.58 -9.90 -14.93
N LEU A 216 -18.05 -8.99 -14.08
CA LEU A 216 -19.18 -9.17 -13.17
C LEU A 216 -20.26 -8.10 -13.44
N PRO A 217 -20.95 -8.16 -14.59
CA PRO A 217 -21.86 -7.10 -15.05
C PRO A 217 -23.07 -6.86 -14.14
N PHE A 218 -23.40 -7.84 -13.29
CA PHE A 218 -24.46 -7.68 -12.30
C PHE A 218 -24.11 -6.66 -11.21
N LEU A 219 -22.83 -6.42 -10.93
CA LEU A 219 -22.42 -5.41 -9.95
C LEU A 219 -22.80 -4.00 -10.41
N SER A 220 -22.78 -3.74 -11.72
CA SER A 220 -23.23 -2.48 -12.32
C SER A 220 -24.75 -2.27 -12.21
N GLN A 221 -25.51 -3.30 -11.86
CA GLN A 221 -26.97 -3.21 -11.64
C GLN A 221 -27.33 -2.74 -10.22
N LEU A 222 -26.33 -2.59 -9.33
CA LEU A 222 -26.55 -2.07 -7.99
C LEU A 222 -26.96 -0.59 -8.07
N LYS A 223 -28.21 -0.31 -7.70
CA LYS A 223 -28.77 1.05 -7.67
C LYS A 223 -28.52 1.73 -6.33
N ASN A 224 -28.75 3.03 -6.24
CA ASN A 224 -28.75 3.74 -4.94
C ASN A 224 -29.77 3.14 -3.96
N GLY A 225 -29.57 3.34 -2.66
CA GLY A 225 -30.49 2.87 -1.61
C GLY A 225 -30.14 1.48 -1.06
N LYS A 226 -31.10 0.82 -0.40
CA LYS A 226 -30.86 -0.42 0.39
C LYS A 226 -31.32 -1.71 -0.30
N ASP A 227 -31.69 -1.63 -1.58
CA ASP A 227 -32.24 -2.77 -2.32
C ASP A 227 -31.21 -3.89 -2.47
N ILE A 228 -31.67 -5.12 -2.24
CA ILE A 228 -30.88 -6.35 -2.40
C ILE A 228 -31.01 -6.84 -3.84
N LEU A 229 -29.87 -6.98 -4.52
CA LEU A 229 -29.75 -7.61 -5.82
C LEU A 229 -29.90 -9.12 -5.69
N CYS A 230 -30.99 -9.64 -6.25
CA CYS A 230 -31.28 -11.07 -6.26
C CYS A 230 -31.41 -11.56 -7.71
N HIS A 231 -30.47 -12.39 -8.16
CA HIS A 231 -30.45 -12.93 -9.51
C HIS A 231 -31.73 -13.70 -9.88
N SER A 232 -32.34 -14.41 -8.94
CA SER A 232 -33.61 -15.11 -9.17
C SER A 232 -34.81 -14.19 -9.39
N LYS A 233 -34.68 -12.91 -9.03
CA LYS A 233 -35.73 -11.88 -9.17
C LYS A 233 -35.45 -10.92 -10.32
N LEU A 234 -34.29 -11.02 -10.97
CA LEU A 234 -33.96 -10.20 -12.14
C LEU A 234 -34.82 -10.65 -13.32
N ASN A 235 -35.45 -9.68 -13.99
CA ASN A 235 -36.10 -9.92 -15.27
C ASN A 235 -35.11 -9.69 -16.42
N LYS A 236 -35.41 -10.21 -17.63
CA LYS A 236 -34.50 -10.13 -18.78
C LYS A 236 -34.17 -8.68 -19.18
N GLU A 237 -35.14 -7.79 -19.07
CA GLU A 237 -34.98 -6.36 -19.39
C GLU A 237 -33.95 -5.66 -18.47
N GLN A 238 -33.92 -6.02 -17.18
CA GLN A 238 -32.91 -5.52 -16.22
C GLN A 238 -31.49 -6.06 -16.48
N ILE A 239 -31.37 -7.18 -17.20
CA ILE A 239 -30.08 -7.81 -17.52
C ILE A 239 -29.50 -7.25 -18.83
N GLU A 240 -30.36 -6.88 -19.79
CA GLU A 240 -29.96 -6.41 -21.12
C GLU A 240 -29.62 -4.91 -21.19
N GLU A 241 -30.06 -4.09 -20.23
CA GLU A 241 -29.75 -2.63 -20.13
C GLU A 241 -28.37 -2.30 -19.54
N THR A 242 -27.35 -3.16 -19.66
CA THR A 242 -26.02 -2.79 -19.17
C THR A 242 -25.41 -1.73 -20.07
N ALA A 243 -25.39 -0.48 -19.58
CA ALA A 243 -24.53 0.58 -20.08
C ALA A 243 -23.07 0.10 -20.21
N GLU A 244 -22.27 0.80 -21.02
CA GLU A 244 -20.85 0.49 -21.18
C GLU A 244 -20.17 0.26 -19.81
N PRO A 245 -19.37 -0.82 -19.65
CA PRO A 245 -18.71 -1.11 -18.39
C PRO A 245 -17.88 0.11 -17.95
N LYS A 246 -18.12 0.57 -16.73
CA LYS A 246 -17.39 1.67 -16.10
C LYS A 246 -16.97 1.28 -14.71
N ALA A 247 -15.89 1.90 -14.24
CA ALA A 247 -15.53 1.82 -12.85
C ALA A 247 -16.57 2.57 -12.00
N PHE A 248 -16.81 2.08 -10.79
CA PHE A 248 -17.70 2.74 -9.86
C PHE A 248 -17.27 2.50 -8.42
N VAL A 249 -17.63 3.45 -7.56
CA VAL A 249 -17.44 3.38 -6.12
C VAL A 249 -18.79 3.17 -5.48
N ILE A 250 -18.90 2.19 -4.58
CA ILE A 250 -20.16 1.84 -3.94
C ILE A 250 -19.96 1.50 -2.47
N GLU A 251 -20.78 2.13 -1.63
CA GLU A 251 -20.79 1.87 -0.19
C GLU A 251 -21.53 0.57 0.13
N HIS A 252 -20.93 -0.24 1.02
CA HIS A 252 -21.52 -1.45 1.60
C HIS A 252 -22.14 -2.43 0.58
N PHE A 253 -21.60 -2.50 -0.64
CA PHE A 253 -22.25 -3.23 -1.73
C PHE A 253 -22.38 -4.73 -1.46
N ARG A 254 -21.47 -5.33 -0.69
CA ARG A 254 -21.56 -6.73 -0.24
C ARG A 254 -22.86 -7.02 0.51
N LYS A 255 -23.39 -6.05 1.28
CA LYS A 255 -24.68 -6.17 1.99
C LYS A 255 -25.89 -6.19 1.04
N LYS A 256 -25.71 -5.75 -0.20
CA LYS A 256 -26.74 -5.72 -1.24
C LYS A 256 -26.77 -7.00 -2.06
N LEU A 257 -25.87 -7.95 -1.83
CA LEU A 257 -25.84 -9.23 -2.54
C LEU A 257 -26.76 -10.24 -1.85
N CYS A 258 -27.67 -10.84 -2.61
CA CYS A 258 -28.59 -11.85 -2.07
C CYS A 258 -27.87 -13.16 -1.75
N ARG A 259 -28.20 -13.77 -0.61
CA ARG A 259 -27.62 -15.04 -0.13
C ARG A 259 -28.52 -16.26 -0.36
N CYS A 260 -29.47 -16.20 -1.30
CA CYS A 260 -30.29 -17.37 -1.64
C CYS A 260 -29.46 -18.39 -2.46
N ALA A 261 -29.88 -19.66 -2.45
CA ALA A 261 -29.14 -20.76 -3.09
C ALA A 261 -28.82 -20.50 -4.58
N ASP A 262 -29.75 -19.89 -5.32
CA ASP A 262 -29.53 -19.54 -6.72
C ASP A 262 -28.46 -18.46 -6.89
N CYS A 263 -28.47 -17.40 -6.06
CA CYS A 263 -27.49 -16.32 -6.13
C CYS A 263 -26.12 -16.80 -5.71
N THR A 264 -26.03 -17.59 -4.64
CA THR A 264 -24.77 -18.22 -4.20
C THR A 264 -24.15 -19.06 -5.33
N ARG A 265 -24.97 -19.84 -6.05
CA ARG A 265 -24.51 -20.60 -7.22
C ARG A 265 -24.03 -19.70 -8.37
N VAL A 266 -24.64 -18.53 -8.57
CA VAL A 266 -24.17 -17.56 -9.57
C VAL A 266 -22.79 -17.02 -9.19
N TYR A 267 -22.57 -16.68 -7.91
CA TYR A 267 -21.27 -16.17 -7.45
C TYR A 267 -20.17 -17.22 -7.53
N ASP A 268 -20.48 -18.47 -7.16
CA ASP A 268 -19.57 -19.62 -7.31
C ASP A 268 -19.19 -19.85 -8.78
N LEU A 269 -20.17 -19.87 -9.69
CA LEU A 269 -19.91 -20.00 -11.14
C LEU A 269 -19.12 -18.81 -11.73
N ALA A 270 -19.19 -17.65 -11.09
CA ALA A 270 -18.47 -16.44 -11.50
C ALA A 270 -17.10 -16.29 -10.81
N ASP A 271 -16.72 -17.23 -9.94
CA ASP A 271 -15.47 -17.20 -9.14
C ASP A 271 -15.39 -15.92 -8.29
N CYS A 272 -16.50 -15.60 -7.62
CA CYS A 272 -16.66 -14.43 -6.77
C CYS A 272 -17.49 -14.70 -5.49
N GLU A 273 -17.55 -15.94 -5.04
CA GLU A 273 -18.23 -16.36 -3.81
C GLU A 273 -17.70 -15.63 -2.57
N PHE A 274 -16.45 -15.19 -2.64
CA PHE A 274 -15.81 -14.41 -1.60
C PHE A 274 -16.48 -13.07 -1.28
N LEU A 275 -17.28 -12.52 -2.21
CA LEU A 275 -18.06 -11.31 -1.96
C LEU A 275 -19.10 -11.51 -0.85
N LEU A 276 -19.41 -12.76 -0.50
CA LEU A 276 -20.29 -13.12 0.60
C LEU A 276 -19.55 -13.33 1.92
N GLU A 277 -18.21 -13.41 1.92
CA GLU A 277 -17.40 -13.62 3.11
C GLU A 277 -17.19 -12.29 3.86
N GLU A 278 -17.62 -12.25 5.11
CA GLU A 278 -17.51 -11.04 5.95
C GLU A 278 -16.06 -10.78 6.40
N GLU A 279 -15.30 -11.84 6.66
CA GLU A 279 -13.90 -11.74 7.11
C GLU A 279 -12.93 -11.19 6.05
N ASP A 280 -13.34 -11.17 4.78
CA ASP A 280 -12.58 -10.56 3.69
C ASP A 280 -12.95 -9.09 3.44
N ASP A 281 -14.05 -8.60 4.01
CA ASP A 281 -14.47 -7.22 3.82
C ASP A 281 -13.44 -6.25 4.41
N ILE A 282 -13.01 -5.24 3.64
CA ILE A 282 -12.08 -4.22 4.13
C ILE A 282 -12.65 -3.49 5.35
N THR A 283 -13.97 -3.29 5.42
CA THR A 283 -14.63 -2.70 6.58
C THR A 283 -14.46 -3.55 7.84
N LYS A 284 -14.46 -4.88 7.69
CA LYS A 284 -14.23 -5.81 8.80
C LYS A 284 -12.78 -5.72 9.27
N PHE A 285 -11.83 -5.68 8.34
CA PHE A 285 -10.41 -5.48 8.64
C PHE A 285 -10.16 -4.15 9.40
N GLU A 286 -10.69 -3.03 8.89
CA GLU A 286 -10.55 -1.72 9.52
C GLU A 286 -11.17 -1.68 10.91
N LYS A 287 -12.37 -2.26 11.07
CA LYS A 287 -13.03 -2.34 12.37
C LYS A 287 -12.20 -3.14 13.37
N ASP A 288 -11.71 -4.31 12.98
CA ASP A 288 -10.89 -5.14 13.85
C ASP A 288 -9.59 -4.41 14.23
N SER A 289 -9.01 -3.61 13.33
CA SER A 289 -7.86 -2.75 13.64
C SER A 289 -8.22 -1.64 14.62
N LYS A 290 -9.35 -0.93 14.42
CA LYS A 290 -9.84 0.09 15.36
C LYS A 290 -10.06 -0.51 16.76
N ASP A 291 -10.72 -1.67 16.84
CA ASP A 291 -11.00 -2.36 18.10
C ASP A 291 -9.68 -2.78 18.80
N LYS A 292 -8.69 -3.24 18.02
CA LYS A 292 -7.35 -3.60 18.52
C LYS A 292 -6.58 -2.40 19.05
N ILE A 293 -6.56 -1.29 18.32
CA ILE A 293 -5.93 -0.02 18.75
C ILE A 293 -6.60 0.51 20.01
N ALA A 294 -7.93 0.48 20.09
CA ALA A 294 -8.67 0.95 21.25
C ALA A 294 -8.46 0.07 22.49
N ALA A 295 -8.18 -1.22 22.31
CA ALA A 295 -7.90 -2.16 23.39
C ALA A 295 -6.46 -2.07 23.92
N GLU A 296 -5.51 -1.59 23.11
CA GLU A 296 -4.11 -1.44 23.53
C GLU A 296 -3.91 -0.14 24.31
N PRO A 297 -3.34 -0.19 25.53
CA PRO A 297 -3.01 1.02 26.26
C PRO A 297 -1.94 1.80 25.49
N GLN A 298 -2.20 3.08 25.22
CA GLN A 298 -1.19 3.97 24.68
C GLN A 298 -0.02 4.07 25.68
N PRO A 299 1.23 3.86 25.26
CA PRO A 299 2.38 3.95 26.15
C PRO A 299 2.44 5.36 26.74
N THR A 300 2.61 5.45 28.05
CA THR A 300 2.86 6.74 28.69
C THR A 300 4.30 7.18 28.44
N GLU A 301 4.61 8.48 28.57
CA GLU A 301 6.01 8.96 28.53
C GLU A 301 6.90 8.20 29.53
N ALA A 302 6.32 7.74 30.65
CA ALA A 302 7.03 6.94 31.64
C ALA A 302 7.30 5.50 31.17
N ASP A 303 6.43 4.91 30.34
CA ASP A 303 6.66 3.62 29.67
C ASP A 303 7.79 3.74 28.66
N GLU A 304 7.75 4.76 27.79
CA GLU A 304 8.80 5.05 26.83
C GLU A 304 10.15 5.28 27.51
N MET A 305 10.17 6.05 28.61
CA MET A 305 11.38 6.26 29.40
C MET A 305 11.93 4.95 29.96
N ARG A 306 11.07 4.06 30.46
CA ARG A 306 11.50 2.75 30.98
C ARG A 306 12.09 1.88 29.88
N GLU A 307 11.48 1.85 28.71
CA GLU A 307 11.99 1.14 27.54
C GLU A 307 13.37 1.67 27.11
N LEU A 308 13.51 2.99 26.99
CA LEU A 308 14.78 3.63 26.64
C LEU A 308 15.87 3.32 27.69
N VAL A 309 15.54 3.41 28.98
CA VAL A 309 16.47 3.07 30.07
C VAL A 309 16.88 1.59 29.99
N ARG A 310 15.99 0.68 29.58
CA ARG A 310 16.32 -0.74 29.40
C ARG A 310 17.33 -0.94 28.28
N GLU A 311 17.21 -0.17 27.19
CA GLU A 311 18.04 -0.31 26.00
C GLU A 311 19.41 0.34 26.15
N VAL A 312 19.48 1.59 26.64
CA VAL A 312 20.71 2.41 26.67
C VAL A 312 21.24 2.69 28.08
N GLY A 313 20.57 2.21 29.12
CA GLY A 313 20.88 2.49 30.51
C GLY A 313 20.46 3.90 30.96
N MET A 314 20.48 4.14 32.27
CA MET A 314 19.98 5.40 32.87
C MET A 314 20.79 6.63 32.42
N ASP A 315 22.12 6.54 32.41
CA ASP A 315 22.99 7.64 31.98
C ASP A 315 22.82 7.95 30.48
N GLY A 316 22.62 6.92 29.66
CA GLY A 316 22.34 7.06 28.23
C GLY A 316 21.00 7.72 27.98
N ALA A 317 19.95 7.24 28.65
CA ALA A 317 18.61 7.79 28.57
C ALA A 317 18.58 9.26 28.99
N GLN A 318 19.24 9.64 30.09
CA GLN A 318 19.31 11.04 30.52
C GLN A 318 19.90 11.95 29.44
N ARG A 319 21.02 11.53 28.81
CA ARG A 319 21.65 12.32 27.73
C ARG A 319 20.73 12.49 26.52
N ILE A 320 19.97 11.45 26.17
CA ILE A 320 19.00 11.49 25.08
C ILE A 320 17.88 12.48 25.42
N TYR A 321 17.27 12.36 26.61
CA TYR A 321 16.21 13.26 27.05
C TYR A 321 16.67 14.73 27.08
N GLU A 322 17.84 15.02 27.67
CA GLU A 322 18.40 16.38 27.67
C GLU A 322 18.62 16.91 26.24
N GLY A 323 19.04 16.04 25.33
CA GLY A 323 19.20 16.36 23.91
C GLY A 323 17.87 16.68 23.23
N VAL A 324 16.86 15.82 23.41
CA VAL A 324 15.52 15.98 22.87
C VAL A 324 14.85 17.24 23.41
N ASP A 325 14.91 17.50 24.71
CA ASP A 325 14.36 18.72 25.31
C ASP A 325 15.06 19.98 24.80
N THR A 326 16.38 19.94 24.67
CA THR A 326 17.14 21.05 24.07
C THR A 326 16.71 21.29 22.62
N PHE A 327 16.52 20.22 21.85
CA PHE A 327 16.07 20.31 20.47
C PHE A 327 14.64 20.88 20.39
N LYS A 328 13.68 20.28 21.12
CA LYS A 328 12.27 20.73 21.17
C LYS A 328 12.19 22.22 21.50
N ARG A 329 12.89 22.67 22.54
CA ARG A 329 12.91 24.09 22.93
C ARG A 329 13.43 24.98 21.80
N LYS A 330 14.57 24.64 21.19
CA LYS A 330 15.16 25.44 20.11
C LYS A 330 14.32 25.42 18.84
N PHE A 331 13.73 24.27 18.52
CA PHE A 331 12.83 24.10 17.40
C PHE A 331 11.60 25.01 17.57
N THR A 332 10.97 24.98 18.74
CA THR A 332 9.85 25.87 19.08
C THR A 332 10.25 27.35 19.10
N GLU A 333 11.44 27.71 19.59
CA GLU A 333 11.94 29.09 19.54
C GLU A 333 12.16 29.57 18.09
N PHE A 334 12.64 28.70 17.21
CA PHE A 334 13.01 29.03 15.82
C PHE A 334 11.80 29.03 14.87
N PHE A 335 10.84 28.14 15.10
CA PHE A 335 9.69 27.92 14.22
C PHE A 335 8.33 28.29 14.85
N GLY A 336 8.20 28.26 16.18
CA GLY A 336 6.95 28.50 16.92
C GLY A 336 6.52 29.96 17.08
N GLY A 337 7.16 30.90 16.36
CA GLY A 337 6.92 32.34 16.46
C GLY A 337 5.68 32.89 15.76
N SER A 338 4.68 32.09 15.40
CA SER A 338 3.46 32.57 14.74
C SER A 338 2.24 31.86 15.28
N SER A 339 1.73 32.40 16.39
CA SER A 339 0.39 32.08 16.89
C SER A 339 -0.64 32.41 15.80
N ASP A 340 -1.41 31.38 15.42
CA ASP A 340 -2.63 31.43 14.60
C ASP A 340 -2.48 31.40 13.07
N GLY A 341 -1.59 30.54 12.56
CA GLY A 341 -1.58 30.19 11.13
C GLY A 341 -0.28 29.57 10.59
N GLY A 342 0.78 29.52 11.40
CA GLY A 342 2.09 29.02 10.97
C GLY A 342 2.80 29.96 9.98
N ARG A 343 4.11 30.16 10.14
CA ARG A 343 4.90 30.78 9.08
C ARG A 343 5.31 29.70 8.07
N PRO A 344 5.24 29.94 6.76
CA PRO A 344 5.84 29.05 5.78
C PRO A 344 7.34 28.88 6.10
N VAL A 345 7.82 27.65 6.07
CA VAL A 345 9.23 27.31 6.34
C VAL A 345 9.94 27.14 5.01
N SER A 346 10.99 27.94 4.78
CA SER A 346 11.82 27.82 3.57
C SER A 346 13.04 26.91 3.79
N VAL A 347 13.71 26.53 2.69
CA VAL A 347 14.97 25.78 2.74
C VAL A 347 16.05 26.56 3.51
N GLU A 348 16.08 27.89 3.41
CA GLU A 348 17.01 28.76 4.13
C GLU A 348 16.73 28.73 5.64
N ASP A 349 15.48 28.65 6.07
CA ASP A 349 15.13 28.48 7.49
C ASP A 349 15.72 27.19 8.06
N VAL A 350 15.55 26.06 7.34
CA VAL A 350 16.09 24.76 7.74
C VAL A 350 17.62 24.78 7.77
N LYS A 351 18.28 25.40 6.77
CA LYS A 351 19.73 25.57 6.74
C LYS A 351 20.22 26.36 7.95
N ARG A 352 19.62 27.52 8.24
CA ARG A 352 19.97 28.36 9.40
C ARG A 352 19.78 27.63 10.72
N PHE A 353 18.68 26.90 10.88
CA PHE A 353 18.44 26.11 12.08
C PHE A 353 19.50 25.01 12.26
N THR A 354 19.84 24.31 11.18
CA THR A 354 20.86 23.25 11.18
C THR A 354 22.24 23.79 11.53
N GLU A 355 22.61 24.96 10.98
CA GLU A 355 23.87 25.65 11.30
C GLU A 355 23.94 26.06 12.77
N SER A 356 22.84 26.58 13.32
CA SER A 356 22.72 26.90 14.75
C SER A 356 22.99 25.67 15.62
N LEU A 357 22.34 24.54 15.33
CA LEU A 357 22.56 23.29 16.06
C LEU A 357 24.00 22.78 15.97
N LYS A 358 24.64 22.89 14.79
CA LYS A 358 26.05 22.51 14.61
C LYS A 358 26.98 23.39 15.44
N ALA A 359 26.77 24.71 15.43
CA ALA A 359 27.57 25.64 16.21
C ALA A 359 27.49 25.34 17.72
N ASP A 360 26.31 24.99 18.22
CA ASP A 360 26.13 24.58 19.61
C ASP A 360 26.83 23.26 19.94
N LEU A 361 26.77 22.29 19.03
CA LEU A 361 27.43 21.00 19.19
C LEU A 361 28.95 21.18 19.25
N ASP A 362 29.51 22.01 18.38
CA ASP A 362 30.94 22.32 18.34
C ASP A 362 31.38 23.09 19.58
N ALA A 363 30.57 24.05 20.04
CA ALA A 363 30.80 24.75 21.30
C ALA A 363 30.76 23.81 22.52
N LYS A 364 29.85 22.82 22.53
CA LYS A 364 29.80 21.78 23.57
C LYS A 364 31.03 20.87 23.52
N ARG A 365 31.45 20.42 22.33
CA ARG A 365 32.66 19.60 22.14
C ARG A 365 33.92 20.32 22.61
N ALA A 366 34.05 21.61 22.29
CA ALA A 366 35.17 22.44 22.73
C ALA A 366 35.23 22.66 24.25
N ARG A 367 34.11 22.50 24.98
CA ARG A 367 34.06 22.57 26.46
C ARG A 367 34.35 21.24 27.15
N MET A 368 34.30 20.14 26.41
CA MET A 368 34.53 18.78 26.92
C MET A 368 35.94 18.25 26.60
N GLN A 369 36.71 19.00 25.80
CA GLN A 369 38.16 18.85 25.61
C GLN A 369 38.89 19.74 26.62
#